data_AF-A0A520YEQ8-F1
#
_entry.id   AF-A0A520YEQ8-F1
#
_cell.length_a   1.000
_cell.length_b   1.000
_cell.length_c   1.000
_cell.angle_alpha   90.00
_cell.angle_beta   90.00
_cell.angle_gamma   90.00
#
_symmetry.space_group_name_H-M   'P 1'
#
loop_
_entity.id
_entity.type
_entity.pdbx_description
1 polymer ?
#
loop_
_entity_poly.entity_id
_entity_poly.type
_entity_poly.pdbx_seq_one_letter_code
_entity_poly.pdbx_strand_id
1 'polypeptide(L)'
;MKRIFGWLAVTAGLLAFFALTLPAVMQSRLPEVELPMQAGRPGFDPIRYFEGATKGEGRLYIVDGSVIPIRVESTGEKLADGSLRLTQHIREGDNAPRTRSWTLRETSKGDYVAELSDARGTVAAHVEGNRMTIEYETGSERIHQVLVLNRDRRTVSNRLDAYKWGLNVARLDETITQR
;
A
#
# COMPACT_ATOMS: atom_id res chain seq x y z
N MET A 1 -12.45 6.02 -20.31
CA MET A 1 -11.15 5.41 -20.69
C MET A 1 -10.06 5.94 -19.77
N LYS A 2 -9.43 5.06 -18.97
CA LYS A 2 -8.17 5.18 -18.21
C LYS A 2 -7.92 6.41 -17.32
N ARG A 3 -7.94 6.23 -15.99
CA ARG A 3 -7.05 6.96 -15.05
C ARG A 3 -6.58 5.98 -13.97
N ILE A 4 -5.39 5.42 -14.20
CA ILE A 4 -4.73 4.37 -13.40
C ILE A 4 -3.52 5.05 -12.75
N PHE A 5 -3.67 5.79 -11.64
CA PHE A 5 -2.68 6.81 -11.21
C PHE A 5 -2.61 8.04 -12.11
N GLY A 6 -3.76 8.72 -12.29
CA GLY A 6 -3.75 10.14 -12.64
C GLY A 6 -4.22 10.91 -11.41
N TRP A 7 -3.36 11.76 -10.86
CA TRP A 7 -3.58 12.96 -10.03
C TRP A 7 -2.43 13.12 -9.01
N LEU A 8 -1.28 13.54 -9.53
CA LEU A 8 -0.58 14.69 -8.99
C LEU A 8 -0.95 15.84 -9.93
N ALA A 9 -1.97 16.63 -9.59
CA ALA A 9 -2.29 17.92 -10.23
C ALA A 9 -3.28 18.60 -9.26
N VAL A 10 -3.18 19.86 -8.85
CA VAL A 10 -2.82 21.14 -9.50
C VAL A 10 -2.46 22.10 -8.32
N THR A 11 -1.53 23.05 -8.30
CA THR A 11 -1.33 24.27 -9.12
C THR A 11 -0.02 24.93 -8.71
N ALA A 12 0.89 25.21 -9.66
CA ALA A 12 1.95 26.19 -9.49
C ALA A 12 1.70 27.34 -10.46
N GLY A 13 1.28 28.48 -9.92
CA GLY A 13 1.13 29.73 -10.64
C GLY A 13 2.14 30.76 -10.15
N LEU A 14 2.71 31.46 -11.14
CA LEU A 14 3.46 32.72 -11.11
C LEU A 14 5.00 32.71 -10.92
N LEU A 15 5.60 33.22 -12.01
CA LEU A 15 6.94 33.75 -12.22
C LEU A 15 7.39 34.74 -11.14
N ALA A 16 8.65 34.63 -10.72
CA ALA A 16 9.52 35.78 -10.46
C ALA A 16 11.00 35.39 -10.64
N PHE A 17 11.70 36.13 -11.49
CA PHE A 17 13.16 36.15 -11.63
C PHE A 17 13.80 36.76 -10.37
N PHE A 18 14.80 36.10 -9.76
CA PHE A 18 16.18 36.59 -9.53
C PHE A 18 16.93 35.80 -8.44
N ALA A 19 18.25 35.70 -8.66
CA ALA A 19 19.35 35.46 -7.72
C ALA A 19 19.72 34.00 -7.34
N LEU A 20 20.92 33.61 -7.83
CA LEU A 20 21.73 32.50 -7.34
C LEU A 20 21.89 32.58 -5.81
N THR A 21 21.26 31.64 -5.11
CA THR A 21 21.80 31.02 -3.91
C THR A 21 21.44 29.54 -4.03
N LEU A 22 22.41 28.64 -3.94
CA LEU A 22 22.15 27.20 -3.85
C LEU A 22 21.40 26.97 -2.53
N PRO A 23 20.08 26.68 -2.51
CA PRO A 23 19.48 26.20 -1.28
C PRO A 23 20.00 24.77 -1.11
N ALA A 24 20.50 24.46 0.09
CA ALA A 24 20.67 23.08 0.51
C ALA A 24 19.38 22.33 0.15
N VAL A 25 19.49 21.38 -0.78
CA VAL A 25 18.40 20.48 -1.12
C VAL A 25 18.15 19.65 0.14
N MET A 26 17.29 20.14 1.04
CA MET A 26 16.67 19.28 2.03
C MET A 26 15.88 18.26 1.24
N GLN A 27 16.50 17.11 1.02
CA GLN A 27 15.80 15.94 0.52
C GLN A 27 14.74 15.64 1.57
N SER A 28 13.50 16.04 1.32
CA SER A 28 12.31 15.66 2.07
C SER A 28 12.07 14.17 1.82
N ARG A 29 12.95 13.32 2.35
CA ARG A 29 12.68 11.89 2.43
C ARG A 29 11.62 11.72 3.49
N LEU A 30 10.49 11.12 3.12
CA LEU A 30 9.53 10.63 4.10
C LEU A 30 10.31 9.71 5.06
N PRO A 31 10.29 9.93 6.39
CA PRO A 31 11.19 9.25 7.33
C PRO A 31 10.97 7.73 7.29
N GLU A 32 12.01 6.95 7.10
CA GLU A 32 11.89 5.48 7.14
C GLU A 32 11.59 5.06 8.59
N VAL A 33 10.39 4.53 8.81
CA VAL A 33 9.99 3.93 10.09
C VAL A 33 9.78 2.46 9.78
N GLU A 34 10.70 1.65 10.27
CA GLU A 34 10.70 0.22 10.05
C GLU A 34 9.65 -0.45 10.94
N LEU A 35 8.77 -1.27 10.36
CA LEU A 35 7.86 -2.10 11.14
C LEU A 35 8.64 -3.31 11.68
N PRO A 36 8.68 -3.55 13.01
CA PRO A 36 9.53 -4.58 13.60
C PRO A 36 9.06 -6.00 13.26
N MET A 37 9.96 -6.80 12.69
CA MET A 37 9.79 -8.24 12.48
C MET A 37 9.94 -8.99 13.80
N GLN A 38 9.13 -10.03 14.03
CA GLN A 38 9.19 -10.83 15.25
C GLN A 38 9.43 -12.30 14.92
N ALA A 39 10.69 -12.75 15.09
CA ALA A 39 11.10 -14.14 14.88
C ALA A 39 10.43 -15.09 15.89
N GLY A 40 10.11 -16.32 15.44
CA GLY A 40 9.59 -17.40 16.30
C GLY A 40 8.08 -17.39 16.59
N ARG A 41 7.30 -16.58 15.86
CA ARG A 41 5.83 -16.49 16.03
C ARG A 41 5.06 -17.27 14.97
N PRO A 42 3.79 -17.64 15.23
CA PRO A 42 2.93 -18.19 14.19
C PRO A 42 2.91 -17.25 12.99
N GLY A 43 3.14 -17.82 11.81
CA GLY A 43 3.22 -17.07 10.56
C GLY A 43 1.98 -16.22 10.33
N PHE A 44 2.16 -15.04 9.74
CA PHE A 44 1.05 -14.26 9.20
C PHE A 44 0.48 -15.00 7.98
N ASP A 45 -0.71 -15.58 8.13
CA ASP A 45 -1.45 -16.18 7.03
C ASP A 45 -2.39 -15.13 6.43
N PRO A 46 -2.04 -14.52 5.27
CA PRO A 46 -2.84 -13.46 4.67
C PRO A 46 -4.18 -13.98 4.16
N ILE A 47 -4.26 -15.23 3.67
CA ILE A 47 -5.51 -15.80 3.15
C ILE A 47 -6.52 -15.90 4.29
N ARG A 48 -6.10 -16.44 5.44
CA ARG A 48 -6.96 -16.56 6.61
C ARG A 48 -7.30 -15.21 7.26
N TYR A 49 -6.35 -14.28 7.32
CA TYR A 49 -6.59 -12.99 7.97
C TYR A 49 -7.59 -12.14 7.19
N PHE A 50 -7.49 -12.12 5.86
CA PHE A 50 -8.33 -11.29 5.01
C PHE A 50 -9.62 -11.96 4.55
N GLU A 51 -9.88 -13.23 4.92
CA GLU A 51 -11.19 -13.87 4.73
C GLU A 51 -12.27 -13.14 5.55
N GLY A 52 -13.38 -12.79 4.90
CA GLY A 52 -14.46 -12.01 5.51
C GLY A 52 -14.27 -10.49 5.39
N ALA A 53 -14.91 -9.74 6.29
CA ALA A 53 -14.91 -8.28 6.24
C ALA A 53 -13.71 -7.70 6.99
N THR A 54 -13.02 -6.74 6.37
CA THR A 54 -11.97 -5.94 7.02
C THR A 54 -12.14 -4.45 6.75
N LYS A 55 -11.61 -3.64 7.66
CA LYS A 55 -11.59 -2.18 7.56
C LYS A 55 -10.16 -1.68 7.74
N GLY A 56 -9.72 -0.82 6.83
CA GLY A 56 -8.47 -0.09 6.90
C GLY A 56 -8.72 1.39 7.16
N GLU A 57 -7.95 1.98 8.06
CA GLU A 57 -7.89 3.43 8.28
C GLU A 57 -6.43 3.90 8.30
N GLY A 58 -6.14 4.93 7.52
CA GLY A 58 -4.76 5.37 7.32
C GLY A 58 -4.61 6.79 6.83
N ARG A 59 -3.36 7.15 6.54
CA ARG A 59 -2.96 8.44 5.97
C ARG A 59 -1.99 8.22 4.82
N LEU A 60 -2.26 8.90 3.71
CA LEU A 60 -1.37 9.02 2.57
C LEU A 60 -0.60 10.33 2.67
N TYR A 61 0.71 10.23 2.84
CA TYR A 61 1.67 11.31 2.86
C TYR A 61 2.25 11.47 1.47
N ILE A 62 2.27 12.69 0.93
CA ILE A 62 2.81 13.00 -0.40
C ILE A 62 4.06 13.86 -0.23
N VAL A 63 5.02 13.72 -1.14
CA VAL A 63 6.30 14.45 -1.11
C VAL A 63 6.16 15.98 -1.09
N ASP A 64 5.03 16.52 -1.54
CA ASP A 64 4.70 17.96 -1.48
C ASP A 64 4.22 18.44 -0.10
N GLY A 65 4.12 17.53 0.87
CA GLY A 65 3.67 17.80 2.24
C GLY A 65 2.18 17.52 2.48
N SER A 66 1.41 17.17 1.45
CA SER A 66 -0.01 16.83 1.59
C SER A 66 -0.20 15.56 2.43
N VAL A 67 -1.25 15.56 3.26
CA VAL A 67 -1.67 14.39 4.04
C VAL A 67 -3.15 14.13 3.79
N ILE A 68 -3.47 12.99 3.17
CA ILE A 68 -4.82 12.64 2.76
C ILE A 68 -5.30 11.46 3.63
N PRO A 69 -6.47 11.57 4.30
CA PRO A 69 -7.03 10.44 5.04
C PRO A 69 -7.50 9.34 4.07
N ILE A 70 -7.18 8.09 4.41
CA ILE A 70 -7.55 6.91 3.63
C ILE A 70 -8.49 6.04 4.46
N ARG A 71 -9.57 5.56 3.84
CA ARG A 71 -10.41 4.50 4.39
C ARG A 71 -10.59 3.41 3.36
N VAL A 72 -10.43 2.17 3.79
CA VAL A 72 -10.59 0.99 2.96
C VAL A 72 -11.60 0.07 3.61
N GLU A 73 -12.61 -0.34 2.87
CA GLU A 73 -13.50 -1.43 3.27
C GLU A 73 -13.24 -2.60 2.34
N SER A 74 -12.95 -3.77 2.90
CA SER A 74 -12.65 -4.94 2.08
C SER A 74 -13.53 -6.13 2.45
N THR A 75 -13.85 -6.93 1.45
CA THR A 75 -14.51 -8.23 1.59
C THR A 75 -13.63 -9.29 0.92
N GLY A 76 -13.16 -10.24 1.71
CA GLY A 76 -12.40 -11.39 1.25
C GLY A 76 -13.27 -12.65 1.17
N GLU A 77 -13.10 -13.38 0.07
CA GLU A 77 -13.74 -14.66 -0.20
C GLU A 77 -12.65 -15.68 -0.48
N LYS A 78 -12.60 -16.75 0.32
CA LYS A 78 -11.75 -17.89 0.03
C LYS A 78 -12.38 -18.72 -1.08
N LEU A 79 -11.64 -18.91 -2.17
CA LEU A 79 -12.09 -19.67 -3.34
C LEU A 79 -11.85 -21.17 -3.14
N ALA A 80 -12.48 -21.99 -3.98
CA ALA A 80 -12.41 -23.44 -3.90
C ALA A 80 -10.99 -24.01 -4.10
N ASP A 81 -10.14 -23.29 -4.84
CA ASP A 81 -8.72 -23.64 -5.05
C ASP A 81 -7.81 -23.22 -3.87
N GLY A 82 -8.40 -22.65 -2.81
CA GLY A 82 -7.70 -22.17 -1.62
C GLY A 82 -7.15 -20.75 -1.74
N SER A 83 -7.23 -20.11 -2.90
CA SER A 83 -6.85 -18.70 -3.08
C SER A 83 -7.84 -17.74 -2.41
N LEU A 84 -7.44 -16.50 -2.23
CA LEU A 84 -8.27 -15.42 -1.69
C LEU A 84 -8.62 -14.43 -2.79
N ARG A 85 -9.90 -14.17 -3.01
CA ARG A 85 -10.36 -12.97 -3.73
C ARG A 85 -10.69 -11.88 -2.72
N LEU A 86 -10.04 -10.74 -2.81
CA LEU A 86 -10.27 -9.57 -1.96
C LEU A 86 -10.79 -8.41 -2.80
N THR A 87 -12.00 -7.94 -2.53
CA THR A 87 -12.54 -6.71 -3.13
C THR A 87 -12.46 -5.58 -2.14
N GLN A 88 -11.96 -4.42 -2.56
CA GLN A 88 -11.74 -3.27 -1.70
C GLN A 88 -12.42 -2.03 -2.26
N HIS A 89 -13.13 -1.29 -1.41
CA HIS A 89 -13.63 0.04 -1.69
C HIS A 89 -12.78 1.06 -0.94
N ILE A 90 -12.10 1.91 -1.68
CA ILE A 90 -11.10 2.85 -1.18
C ILE A 90 -11.66 4.26 -1.29
N ARG A 91 -11.63 5.00 -0.19
CA ARG A 91 -11.94 6.44 -0.12
C ARG A 91 -10.68 7.20 0.25
N GLU A 92 -10.31 8.16 -0.58
CA GLU A 92 -9.10 8.98 -0.42
C GLU A 92 -9.49 10.45 -0.27
N GLY A 93 -9.51 10.95 0.96
CA GLY A 93 -10.07 12.27 1.25
C GLY A 93 -11.51 12.40 0.76
N ASP A 94 -11.77 13.48 0.03
CA ASP A 94 -13.08 13.78 -0.57
C ASP A 94 -13.20 13.30 -2.03
N ASN A 95 -12.21 12.56 -2.53
CA ASN A 95 -12.26 12.02 -3.88
C ASN A 95 -13.36 10.96 -4.03
N ALA A 96 -13.80 10.75 -5.27
CA ALA A 96 -14.72 9.67 -5.60
C ALA A 96 -14.14 8.32 -5.15
N PRO A 97 -14.93 7.46 -4.48
CA PRO A 97 -14.47 6.14 -4.09
C PRO A 97 -14.06 5.32 -5.31
N ARG A 98 -13.04 4.49 -5.14
CA ARG A 98 -12.60 3.55 -6.18
C ARG A 98 -12.61 2.13 -5.67
N THR A 99 -12.76 1.18 -6.58
CA THR A 99 -12.70 -0.24 -6.27
C THR A 99 -11.36 -0.81 -6.74
N ARG A 100 -10.75 -1.64 -5.90
CA ARG A 100 -9.52 -2.39 -6.19
C ARG A 100 -9.76 -3.86 -5.85
N SER A 101 -9.29 -4.78 -6.68
CA SER A 101 -9.45 -6.21 -6.43
C SER A 101 -8.11 -6.93 -6.44
N TRP A 102 -7.95 -7.87 -5.51
CA TRP A 102 -6.83 -8.81 -5.45
C TRP A 102 -7.33 -10.25 -5.62
N THR A 103 -6.53 -11.08 -6.28
CA THR A 103 -6.62 -12.53 -6.20
C THR A 103 -5.27 -13.05 -5.75
N LEU A 104 -5.16 -13.55 -4.51
CA LEU A 104 -3.91 -13.98 -3.88
C LEU A 104 -3.88 -15.50 -3.74
N ARG A 105 -2.79 -16.16 -4.15
CA ARG A 105 -2.57 -17.60 -3.96
C ARG A 105 -1.19 -17.88 -3.38
N GLU A 106 -1.09 -18.89 -2.53
CA GLU A 106 0.20 -19.39 -2.06
C GLU A 106 0.82 -20.29 -3.15
N THR A 107 2.09 -20.06 -3.51
CA THR A 107 2.81 -20.88 -4.50
C THR A 107 3.84 -21.81 -3.85
N SER A 108 4.30 -21.43 -2.67
CA SER A 108 5.30 -22.12 -1.85
C SER A 108 5.10 -21.65 -0.41
N LYS A 109 5.61 -22.38 0.59
CA LYS A 109 5.40 -22.02 2.00
C LYS A 109 5.89 -20.59 2.27
N GLY A 110 4.95 -19.67 2.50
CA GLY A 110 5.24 -18.25 2.71
C GLY A 110 5.45 -17.42 1.43
N ASP A 111 5.50 -18.03 0.25
CA ASP A 111 5.55 -17.32 -1.03
C ASP A 111 4.16 -17.25 -1.66
N TYR A 112 3.78 -16.06 -2.08
CA TYR A 112 2.49 -15.79 -2.68
C TYR A 112 2.62 -15.07 -4.00
N VAL A 113 1.65 -15.33 -4.86
CA VAL A 113 1.43 -14.62 -6.11
C VAL A 113 0.05 -13.99 -6.07
N ALA A 114 -0.06 -12.74 -6.51
CA ALA A 114 -1.33 -12.07 -6.65
C ALA A 114 -1.56 -11.46 -8.03
N GLU A 115 -2.83 -11.38 -8.41
CA GLU A 115 -3.32 -10.47 -9.43
C GLU A 115 -3.94 -9.27 -8.74
N LEU A 116 -3.65 -8.06 -9.24
CA LEU A 116 -4.17 -6.81 -8.70
C LEU A 116 -4.72 -5.96 -9.84
N SER A 117 -5.94 -5.46 -9.70
CA SER A 117 -6.63 -4.66 -10.73
C SER A 117 -5.82 -3.45 -11.22
N ASP A 118 -5.01 -2.89 -10.34
CA ASP A 118 -4.24 -1.68 -10.59
C ASP A 118 -2.78 -1.98 -10.97
N ALA A 119 -2.33 -3.23 -10.84
CA ALA A 119 -0.94 -3.61 -11.12
C ALA A 119 -0.68 -3.84 -12.61
N ARG A 120 0.58 -3.64 -12.99
CA ARG A 120 1.13 -4.11 -14.25
C ARG A 120 1.71 -5.50 -14.02
N GLY A 121 0.95 -6.51 -14.44
CA GLY A 121 1.37 -7.90 -14.34
C GLY A 121 1.17 -8.50 -12.95
N THR A 122 1.88 -9.60 -12.72
CA THR A 122 1.76 -10.41 -11.52
C THR A 122 2.49 -9.76 -10.34
N VAL A 123 1.84 -9.74 -9.18
CA VAL A 123 2.40 -9.26 -7.92
C VAL A 123 3.04 -10.40 -7.17
N ALA A 124 4.26 -10.22 -6.68
CA ALA A 124 4.93 -11.17 -5.81
C ALA A 124 4.82 -10.71 -4.35
N ALA A 125 4.64 -11.67 -3.45
CA ALA A 125 4.68 -11.40 -2.02
C ALA A 125 5.37 -12.54 -1.26
N HIS A 126 6.04 -12.18 -0.17
CA HIS A 126 6.75 -13.11 0.69
C HIS A 126 6.38 -12.86 2.15
N VAL A 127 6.12 -13.93 2.90
CA VAL A 127 5.81 -13.92 4.32
C VAL A 127 6.98 -14.51 5.09
N GLU A 128 7.52 -13.69 5.99
CA GLU A 128 8.51 -14.12 6.98
C GLU A 128 7.99 -13.80 8.39
N GLY A 129 7.73 -14.83 9.19
CA GLY A 129 7.14 -14.67 10.52
C GLY A 129 5.81 -13.93 10.45
N ASN A 130 5.70 -12.78 11.13
CA ASN A 130 4.49 -11.97 11.16
C ASN A 130 4.45 -10.87 10.08
N ARG A 131 5.40 -10.83 9.16
CA ARG A 131 5.57 -9.79 8.14
C ARG A 131 5.30 -10.37 6.75
N MET A 132 4.55 -9.65 5.93
CA MET A 132 4.42 -9.88 4.49
C MET A 132 5.01 -8.69 3.74
N THR A 133 5.91 -8.94 2.80
CA THR A 133 6.46 -7.94 1.88
C THR A 133 5.84 -8.16 0.51
N ILE A 134 5.45 -7.08 -0.17
CA ILE A 134 4.76 -7.10 -1.46
C ILE A 134 5.44 -6.08 -2.37
N GLU A 135 5.75 -6.50 -3.60
CA GLU A 135 6.34 -5.63 -4.61
C GLU A 135 5.57 -5.72 -5.92
N TYR A 136 5.26 -4.56 -6.51
CA TYR A 136 4.61 -4.49 -7.82
C TYR A 136 4.77 -3.12 -8.48
N GLU A 137 4.41 -3.03 -9.76
CA GLU A 137 4.33 -1.78 -10.49
C GLU A 137 2.89 -1.41 -10.78
N THR A 138 2.56 -0.13 -10.76
CA THR A 138 1.25 0.41 -11.13
C THR A 138 1.45 1.74 -11.82
N GLY A 139 0.85 1.95 -13.00
CA GLY A 139 1.13 3.17 -13.75
C GLY A 139 2.64 3.38 -13.96
N SER A 140 3.16 4.55 -13.63
CA SER A 140 4.60 4.86 -13.70
C SER A 140 5.34 4.65 -12.37
N GLU A 141 4.67 4.07 -11.39
CA GLU A 141 5.10 3.98 -10.01
C GLU A 141 5.47 2.53 -9.67
N ARG A 142 6.58 2.36 -8.93
CA ARG A 142 6.96 1.11 -8.28
C ARG A 142 6.51 1.15 -6.83
N ILE A 143 5.86 0.09 -6.38
CA ILE A 143 5.30 -0.02 -5.04
C ILE A 143 6.11 -1.03 -4.23
N HIS A 144 6.47 -0.64 -3.01
CA HIS A 144 6.96 -1.53 -1.98
C HIS A 144 6.00 -1.44 -0.80
N GLN A 145 5.41 -2.56 -0.40
CA GLN A 145 4.41 -2.61 0.65
C GLN A 145 4.77 -3.68 1.69
N VAL A 146 4.59 -3.34 2.95
CA VAL A 146 4.86 -4.21 4.09
C VAL A 146 3.61 -4.26 4.97
N LEU A 147 3.11 -5.48 5.19
CA LEU A 147 2.07 -5.78 6.16
C LEU A 147 2.70 -6.46 7.37
N VAL A 148 2.32 -6.06 8.58
CA VAL A 148 2.76 -6.72 9.81
C VAL A 148 1.57 -7.03 10.68
N LEU A 149 1.37 -8.33 10.98
CA LEU A 149 0.39 -8.77 11.96
C LEU A 149 0.87 -8.35 13.35
N ASN A 150 0.06 -7.54 14.03
CA ASN A 150 0.38 -7.00 15.34
C ASN A 150 0.27 -8.05 16.45
N ARG A 151 0.78 -7.69 17.63
CA ARG A 151 0.79 -8.58 18.82
C ARG A 151 -0.62 -9.02 19.25
N ASP A 152 -1.62 -8.19 19.00
CA ASP A 152 -3.02 -8.50 19.29
C ASP A 152 -3.63 -9.57 18.36
N ARG A 153 -2.95 -9.90 17.25
CA ARG A 153 -3.39 -10.82 16.20
C ARG A 153 -4.74 -10.47 15.55
N ARG A 154 -5.22 -9.25 15.76
CA ARG A 154 -6.50 -8.74 15.24
C ARG A 154 -6.30 -7.53 14.34
N THR A 155 -5.12 -6.91 14.41
CA THR A 155 -4.77 -5.76 13.60
C THR A 155 -3.52 -6.04 12.77
N VAL A 156 -3.50 -5.49 11.56
CA VAL A 156 -2.37 -5.51 10.65
C VAL A 156 -1.96 -4.07 10.39
N SER A 157 -0.71 -3.75 10.65
CA SER A 157 -0.10 -2.49 10.21
C SER A 157 0.30 -2.64 8.75
N ASN A 158 -0.18 -1.73 7.90
CA ASN A 158 0.12 -1.68 6.48
C ASN A 158 0.92 -0.40 6.18
N ARG A 159 2.10 -0.58 5.61
CA ARG A 159 2.88 0.52 5.05
C ARG A 159 3.10 0.28 3.58
N LEU A 160 2.81 1.27 2.75
CA LEU A 160 3.08 1.24 1.31
C LEU A 160 3.89 2.48 0.94
N ASP A 161 5.04 2.30 0.32
CA ASP A 161 5.87 3.37 -0.23
C ASP A 161 5.81 3.29 -1.77
N ALA A 162 5.48 4.41 -2.42
CA ALA A 162 5.38 4.55 -3.86
C ALA A 162 6.57 5.34 -4.42
N TYR A 163 7.23 4.77 -5.42
CA TYR A 163 8.44 5.32 -6.02
C TYR A 163 8.23 5.69 -7.48
N LYS A 164 8.72 6.87 -7.87
CA LYS A 164 8.75 7.33 -9.26
C LYS A 164 10.14 7.86 -9.58
N TRP A 165 10.76 7.36 -10.65
CA TRP A 165 12.14 7.68 -11.03
C TRP A 165 13.15 7.51 -9.87
N GLY A 166 12.92 6.54 -9.00
CA GLY A 166 13.76 6.27 -7.82
C GLY A 166 13.47 7.15 -6.59
N LEU A 167 12.62 8.17 -6.70
CA LEU A 167 12.21 9.02 -5.57
C LEU A 167 10.94 8.47 -4.92
N ASN A 168 10.92 8.42 -3.58
CA ASN A 168 9.70 8.12 -2.83
C ASN A 168 8.76 9.34 -2.94
N VAL A 169 7.67 9.19 -3.67
CA VAL A 169 6.71 10.26 -3.96
C VAL A 169 5.50 10.24 -3.02
N ALA A 170 5.22 9.10 -2.42
CA ALA A 170 4.12 8.95 -1.47
C ALA A 170 4.31 7.75 -0.53
N ARG A 171 3.76 7.87 0.68
CA ARG A 171 3.65 6.80 1.66
C ARG A 171 2.24 6.69 2.19
N LEU A 172 1.69 5.49 2.25
CA LEU A 172 0.53 5.16 3.05
C LEU A 172 0.97 4.45 4.33
N ASP A 173 0.50 4.95 5.46
CA ASP A 173 0.48 4.20 6.72
C ASP A 173 -0.99 3.94 7.12
N GLU A 174 -1.36 2.68 7.29
CA GLU A 174 -2.72 2.21 7.55
C GLU A 174 -2.74 1.14 8.65
N THR A 175 -3.82 1.11 9.43
CA THR A 175 -4.15 -0.01 10.32
C THR A 175 -5.38 -0.72 9.79
N ILE A 176 -5.28 -2.03 9.59
CA ILE A 176 -6.35 -2.88 9.09
C ILE A 176 -6.86 -3.76 10.23
N THR A 177 -8.17 -3.85 10.39
CA THR A 177 -8.83 -4.66 11.41
C THR A 177 -9.90 -5.55 10.78
N GLN A 178 -10.06 -6.77 11.31
CA GLN A 178 -11.24 -7.60 11.01
C GLN A 178 -12.50 -6.96 11.60
N ARG A 179 -13.65 -7.14 10.95
CA ARG A 179 -14.97 -6.72 11.48
C ARG A 179 -15.76 -7.90 12.03
#